data_AF-A0A3D4H3I3-F1
#
_entry.id   AF-A0A3D4H3I3-F1
#
_cell.length_a   1.000
_cell.length_b   1.000
_cell.length_c   1.000
_cell.angle_alpha   90.00
_cell.angle_beta   90.00
_cell.angle_gamma   90.00
#
_symmetry.space_group_name_H-M   'P 1'
#
loop_
_entity.id
_entity.type
_entity.pdbx_description
1 polymer ?
#
loop_
_entity_poly.entity_id
_entity_poly.type
_entity_poly.pdbx_seq_one_letter_code
_entity_poly.pdbx_strand_id
1 'polypeptide(L)'
;MKILMMTDLEGVAGILNFVDWCTPEGRYYDKAKRLLTQEVNAAAKGFFDGGVEEILVIDGHGHGAIDPELLDDRLQLMRGHAERVVTWGLNETYDGLAHVGQHARASTPYSHLTHTQGFGYVDLAINGVSIGEFGQLVLCAKELGIPSIFATGEQAFAEEAEDLSPGVITVAVKRGLLPDGLEHVDADTYSRSKLSAVH
;
A
#
# COMPACT_ATOMS: atom_id res chain seq x y z
N MET A 1 3.37 -0.17 -22.82
CA MET A 1 3.68 -0.81 -21.53
C MET A 1 2.48 -0.73 -20.61
N LYS A 2 2.21 -1.80 -19.85
CA LYS A 2 1.06 -1.93 -18.96
C LYS A 2 1.48 -2.15 -17.51
N ILE A 3 1.00 -1.31 -16.60
CA ILE A 3 1.30 -1.39 -15.17
C ILE A 3 0.04 -1.74 -14.38
N LEU A 4 0.23 -2.57 -13.36
CA LEU A 4 -0.75 -2.76 -12.28
C LEU A 4 -0.30 -1.91 -11.08
N MET A 5 -1.17 -1.05 -10.58
CA MET A 5 -0.89 -0.16 -9.45
C MET A 5 -1.79 -0.54 -8.28
N MET A 6 -1.22 -1.15 -7.25
CA MET A 6 -1.92 -1.41 -6.01
C MET A 6 -1.91 -0.16 -5.14
N THR A 7 -3.04 0.15 -4.53
CA THR A 7 -3.17 1.31 -3.65
C THR A 7 -3.56 0.87 -2.25
N ASP A 8 -3.12 1.63 -1.29
CA ASP A 8 -3.52 1.49 0.09
C ASP A 8 -3.56 2.88 0.76
N LEU A 9 -4.13 3.00 1.96
CA LEU A 9 -4.43 4.31 2.56
C LEU A 9 -3.49 4.68 3.70
N GLU A 10 -3.09 3.73 4.53
CA GLU A 10 -2.42 3.97 5.81
C GLU A 10 -1.04 4.56 5.63
N GLY A 11 -0.39 4.37 4.48
CA GLY A 11 0.93 4.91 4.14
C GLY A 11 0.92 6.32 3.55
N VAL A 12 -0.24 6.84 3.15
CA VAL A 12 -0.39 8.16 2.50
C VAL A 12 0.04 9.30 3.43
N ALA A 13 0.65 10.35 2.87
CA ALA A 13 1.01 11.54 3.62
C ALA A 13 -0.23 12.28 4.15
N GLY A 14 -0.19 12.71 5.41
CA GLY A 14 -1.31 13.37 6.09
C GLY A 14 -2.34 12.43 6.76
N ILE A 15 -2.23 11.10 6.59
CA ILE A 15 -3.09 10.14 7.30
C ILE A 15 -2.59 9.91 8.72
N LEU A 16 -3.45 10.16 9.71
CA LEU A 16 -3.03 10.26 11.13
C LEU A 16 -3.43 9.09 12.02
N ASN A 17 -4.60 8.48 11.80
CA ASN A 17 -5.04 7.33 12.57
C ASN A 17 -6.12 6.54 11.82
N PHE A 18 -6.26 5.26 12.13
CA PHE A 18 -7.18 4.38 11.42
C PHE A 18 -8.65 4.80 11.59
N VAL A 19 -9.08 5.12 12.82
CA VAL A 19 -10.50 5.35 13.15
C VAL A 19 -11.09 6.60 12.51
N ASP A 20 -10.32 7.69 12.44
CA ASP A 20 -10.79 8.95 11.88
C ASP A 20 -10.51 9.08 10.38
N TRP A 21 -9.50 8.37 9.85
CA TRP A 21 -9.01 8.58 8.48
C TRP A 21 -9.12 7.38 7.56
N CYS A 22 -9.20 6.15 8.07
CA CYS A 22 -9.16 4.94 7.23
C CYS A 22 -10.49 4.18 7.16
N THR A 23 -11.56 4.66 7.79
CA THR A 23 -12.87 3.97 7.82
C THR A 23 -13.97 4.85 7.25
N PRO A 24 -15.03 4.27 6.63
CA PRO A 24 -16.18 5.02 6.13
C PRO A 24 -16.87 5.92 7.17
N GLU A 25 -16.87 5.50 8.43
CA GLU A 25 -17.44 6.26 9.55
C GLU A 25 -16.48 7.34 10.10
N GLY A 26 -15.23 7.32 9.65
CA GLY A 26 -14.17 8.22 10.08
C GLY A 26 -14.45 9.66 9.65
N ARG A 27 -14.24 10.60 10.59
CA ARG A 27 -14.51 12.04 10.38
C ARG A 27 -13.79 12.63 9.16
N TYR A 28 -12.64 12.08 8.77
CA TYR A 28 -11.77 12.62 7.73
C TYR A 28 -11.58 11.66 6.55
N TYR A 29 -12.39 10.61 6.43
CA TYR A 29 -12.22 9.60 5.38
C TYR A 29 -12.28 10.19 3.97
N ASP A 30 -13.24 11.07 3.66
CA ASP A 30 -13.28 11.72 2.35
C ASP A 30 -12.04 12.58 2.05
N LYS A 31 -11.43 13.17 3.09
CA LYS A 31 -10.14 13.87 2.93
C LYS A 31 -9.01 12.89 2.66
N ALA A 32 -9.00 11.75 3.36
CA ALA A 32 -8.04 10.68 3.16
C ALA A 32 -8.09 10.15 1.73
N LYS A 33 -9.30 9.89 1.21
CA LYS A 33 -9.54 9.46 -0.18
C LYS A 33 -8.99 10.45 -1.19
N ARG A 34 -9.23 11.75 -0.96
CA ARG A 34 -8.69 12.82 -1.80
C ARG A 34 -7.16 12.84 -1.79
N LEU A 35 -6.52 12.64 -0.64
CA LEU A 35 -5.06 12.60 -0.53
C LEU A 35 -4.48 11.39 -1.29
N LEU A 36 -5.02 10.18 -1.07
CA LEU A 36 -4.60 8.98 -1.80
C LEU A 36 -4.75 9.17 -3.31
N THR A 37 -5.91 9.66 -3.75
CA THR A 37 -6.18 9.87 -5.18
C THR A 37 -5.20 10.87 -5.80
N GLN A 38 -4.78 11.89 -5.05
CA GLN A 38 -3.76 12.83 -5.52
C GLN A 38 -2.36 12.20 -5.61
N GLU A 39 -1.97 11.35 -4.66
CA GLU A 39 -0.71 10.59 -4.76
C GLU A 39 -0.72 9.62 -5.93
N VAL A 40 -1.84 8.93 -6.16
CA VAL A 40 -2.05 8.04 -7.33
C VAL A 40 -1.94 8.82 -8.63
N ASN A 41 -2.60 9.97 -8.75
CA ASN A 41 -2.50 10.81 -9.93
C ASN A 41 -1.07 11.33 -10.16
N ALA A 42 -0.32 11.63 -9.10
CA ALA A 42 1.07 12.04 -9.20
C ALA A 42 1.97 10.90 -9.72
N ALA A 43 1.79 9.69 -9.19
CA ALA A 43 2.50 8.49 -9.67
C ALA A 43 2.15 8.19 -11.13
N ALA A 44 0.86 8.21 -11.47
CA ALA A 44 0.36 8.02 -12.83
C ALA A 44 0.97 9.02 -13.81
N LYS A 45 1.02 10.30 -13.45
CA LYS A 45 1.68 11.32 -14.27
C LYS A 45 3.14 10.94 -14.57
N GLY A 46 3.89 10.54 -13.55
CA GLY A 46 5.28 10.09 -13.72
C GLY A 46 5.41 8.88 -14.66
N PHE A 47 4.51 7.91 -14.54
CA PHE A 47 4.48 6.75 -15.43
C PHE A 47 4.16 7.11 -16.87
N PHE A 48 3.15 7.95 -17.11
CA PHE A 48 2.82 8.42 -18.46
C PHE A 48 3.95 9.24 -19.08
N ASP A 49 4.59 10.13 -18.30
CA ASP A 49 5.78 10.86 -18.75
C ASP A 49 6.94 9.90 -19.10
N GLY A 50 7.01 8.74 -18.43
CA GLY A 50 7.96 7.65 -18.69
C GLY A 50 7.56 6.71 -19.85
N GLY A 51 6.46 6.96 -20.55
CA GLY A 51 6.02 6.18 -21.71
C GLY A 51 5.16 4.96 -21.39
N VAL A 52 4.61 4.86 -20.18
CA VAL A 52 3.57 3.86 -19.87
C VAL A 52 2.30 4.22 -20.62
N GLU A 53 1.60 3.22 -21.13
CA GLU A 53 0.42 3.41 -22.00
C GLU A 53 -0.87 3.03 -21.27
N GLU A 54 -0.80 2.04 -20.39
CA GLU A 54 -1.94 1.52 -19.65
C GLU A 54 -1.60 1.35 -18.17
N ILE A 55 -2.49 1.82 -17.30
CA ILE A 55 -2.37 1.64 -15.85
C ILE A 55 -3.73 1.17 -15.33
N LEU A 56 -3.74 -0.01 -14.70
CA LEU A 56 -4.87 -0.47 -13.89
C LEU A 56 -4.57 -0.17 -12.42
N VAL A 57 -5.38 0.70 -11.82
CA VAL A 57 -5.37 0.98 -10.39
C VAL A 57 -6.28 -0.01 -9.68
N ILE A 58 -5.75 -0.65 -8.66
CA ILE A 58 -6.49 -1.52 -7.74
C ILE A 58 -6.68 -0.77 -6.45
N ASP A 59 -7.94 -0.55 -6.08
CA ASP A 59 -8.32 0.04 -4.81
C ASP A 59 -8.18 -1.03 -3.71
N GLY A 60 -6.99 -1.10 -3.11
CA GLY A 60 -6.58 -2.21 -2.23
C GLY A 60 -6.97 -2.02 -0.77
N HIS A 61 -7.20 -0.77 -0.34
CA HIS A 61 -7.69 -0.48 1.00
C HIS A 61 -9.01 -1.20 1.26
N GLY A 62 -9.21 -1.81 2.44
CA GLY A 62 -10.32 -2.73 2.69
C GLY A 62 -11.73 -2.18 2.38
N HIS A 63 -11.96 -0.88 2.58
CA HIS A 63 -13.24 -0.21 2.24
C HIS A 63 -13.22 0.52 0.89
N GLY A 64 -12.06 0.57 0.24
CA GLY A 64 -11.78 1.35 -0.98
C GLY A 64 -11.59 2.83 -0.69
N ALA A 65 -10.46 3.40 -1.06
CA ALA A 65 -10.09 4.77 -0.75
C ALA A 65 -9.85 5.67 -1.98
N ILE A 66 -10.13 5.18 -3.19
CA ILE A 66 -10.04 6.04 -4.39
C ILE A 66 -11.32 6.85 -4.58
N ASP A 67 -11.16 8.13 -4.90
CA ASP A 67 -12.23 9.02 -5.34
C ASP A 67 -12.29 9.03 -6.88
N PRO A 68 -13.30 8.37 -7.50
CA PRO A 68 -13.41 8.31 -8.96
C PRO A 68 -13.64 9.67 -9.62
N GLU A 69 -14.15 10.67 -8.90
CA GLU A 69 -14.38 12.01 -9.46
C GLU A 69 -13.07 12.81 -9.60
N LEU A 70 -12.04 12.43 -8.86
CA LEU A 70 -10.73 13.08 -8.86
C LEU A 70 -9.65 12.28 -9.57
N LEU A 71 -9.91 11.00 -9.87
CA LEU A 71 -8.94 10.12 -10.52
C LEU A 71 -8.67 10.58 -11.97
N ASP A 72 -7.40 10.53 -12.39
CA ASP A 72 -7.00 10.81 -13.77
C ASP A 72 -7.78 9.93 -14.76
N ASP A 73 -8.38 10.55 -15.77
CA ASP A 73 -9.33 9.91 -16.70
C ASP A 73 -8.69 8.87 -17.62
N ARG A 74 -7.36 8.83 -17.69
CA ARG A 74 -6.59 7.81 -18.42
C ARG A 74 -6.41 6.53 -17.61
N LEU A 75 -6.67 6.56 -16.30
CA LEU A 75 -6.53 5.40 -15.42
C LEU A 75 -7.77 4.51 -15.49
N GLN A 76 -7.53 3.20 -15.47
CA GLN A 76 -8.60 2.23 -15.22
C GLN A 76 -8.66 1.93 -13.72
N LEU A 77 -9.85 1.93 -13.14
CA LEU A 77 -10.06 1.65 -11.71
C LEU A 77 -10.77 0.31 -11.52
N MET A 78 -10.14 -0.61 -10.80
CA MET A 78 -10.76 -1.83 -10.33
C MET A 78 -11.10 -1.71 -8.84
N ARG A 79 -12.39 -1.89 -8.51
CA ARG A 79 -12.89 -1.97 -7.14
C ARG A 79 -13.50 -3.34 -6.88
N GLY A 80 -13.31 -3.85 -5.67
CA GLY A 80 -13.79 -5.18 -5.29
C GLY A 80 -12.91 -6.30 -5.87
N HIS A 81 -13.39 -7.55 -5.76
CA HIS A 81 -12.59 -8.71 -6.10
C HIS A 81 -12.51 -8.96 -7.62
N ALA A 82 -11.30 -9.28 -8.10
CA ALA A 82 -11.08 -9.81 -9.44
C ALA A 82 -11.43 -11.32 -9.51
N GLU A 83 -11.62 -11.86 -10.72
CA GLU A 83 -11.80 -13.31 -10.93
C GLU A 83 -10.66 -14.14 -10.32
N ARG A 84 -9.44 -13.60 -10.29
CA ARG A 84 -8.28 -14.14 -9.56
C ARG A 84 -8.09 -13.35 -8.27
N VAL A 85 -8.83 -13.72 -7.23
CA VAL A 85 -8.87 -12.98 -5.95
C VAL A 85 -7.48 -12.80 -5.33
N VAL A 86 -6.63 -13.84 -5.38
CA VAL A 86 -5.31 -13.82 -4.72
C VAL A 86 -4.31 -12.92 -5.45
N THR A 87 -4.38 -12.83 -6.78
CA THR A 87 -3.43 -12.04 -7.58
C THR A 87 -4.00 -10.70 -8.02
N TRP A 88 -5.23 -10.36 -7.60
CA TRP A 88 -5.93 -9.13 -7.99
C TRP A 88 -5.93 -8.91 -9.51
N GLY A 89 -6.11 -9.98 -10.29
CA GLY A 89 -6.09 -9.92 -11.74
C GLY A 89 -4.71 -9.81 -12.40
N LEU A 90 -3.62 -9.81 -11.61
CA LEU A 90 -2.25 -9.88 -12.13
C LEU A 90 -2.05 -11.16 -12.95
N ASN A 91 -1.40 -10.99 -14.10
CA ASN A 91 -1.07 -12.02 -15.08
C ASN A 91 0.09 -11.53 -15.97
N GLU A 92 0.59 -12.36 -16.88
CA GLU A 92 1.78 -12.12 -17.71
C GLU A 92 1.65 -10.95 -18.71
N THR A 93 0.47 -10.31 -18.83
CA THR A 93 0.28 -9.13 -19.71
C THR A 93 0.75 -7.82 -19.10
N TYR A 94 1.15 -7.81 -17.82
CA TYR A 94 1.70 -6.63 -17.16
C TYR A 94 3.22 -6.59 -17.26
N ASP A 95 3.76 -5.40 -17.52
CA ASP A 95 5.20 -5.15 -17.61
C ASP A 95 5.82 -4.72 -16.28
N GLY A 96 4.98 -4.31 -15.31
CA GLY A 96 5.46 -3.87 -14.00
C GLY A 96 4.36 -3.70 -12.96
N LEU A 97 4.79 -3.72 -11.69
CA LEU A 97 3.97 -3.53 -10.51
C LEU A 97 4.37 -2.25 -9.77
N ALA A 98 3.38 -1.46 -9.38
CA ALA A 98 3.55 -0.25 -8.58
C ALA A 98 2.69 -0.30 -7.31
N HIS A 99 3.17 0.33 -6.23
CA HIS A 99 2.39 0.51 -4.99
C HIS A 99 2.36 1.99 -4.58
N VAL A 100 1.19 2.46 -4.16
CA VAL A 100 0.99 3.83 -3.66
C VAL A 100 0.24 3.82 -2.34
N GLY A 101 0.73 4.58 -1.36
CA GLY A 101 0.08 4.75 -0.06
C GLY A 101 0.22 3.55 0.89
N GLN A 102 1.22 2.70 0.68
CA GLN A 102 1.38 1.43 1.41
C GLN A 102 2.12 1.58 2.75
N HIS A 103 1.83 0.72 3.72
CA HIS A 103 2.50 0.66 5.03
C HIS A 103 3.33 -0.59 5.21
N ALA A 104 4.18 -0.61 6.26
CA ALA A 104 5.00 -1.77 6.56
C ALA A 104 4.19 -2.87 7.25
N ARG A 105 4.68 -4.11 7.14
CA ARG A 105 4.11 -5.31 7.77
C ARG A 105 4.02 -5.20 9.29
N ALA A 106 3.14 -6.02 9.87
CA ALA A 106 3.00 -6.18 11.32
C ALA A 106 4.35 -6.36 12.04
N SER A 107 4.42 -5.87 13.28
CA SER A 107 5.61 -5.95 14.14
C SER A 107 6.85 -5.17 13.64
N THR A 108 6.71 -4.29 12.64
CA THR A 108 7.83 -3.50 12.08
C THR A 108 8.14 -2.26 12.94
N PRO A 109 9.35 -2.12 13.53
CA PRO A 109 9.72 -0.93 14.28
C PRO A 109 9.65 0.34 13.42
N TYR A 110 9.28 1.47 14.03
CA TYR A 110 9.20 2.78 13.38
C TYR A 110 8.22 2.88 12.20
N SER A 111 7.30 1.92 12.09
CA SER A 111 6.15 2.00 11.20
C SER A 111 4.95 2.70 11.87
N HIS A 112 4.16 3.43 11.08
CA HIS A 112 2.93 4.12 11.46
C HIS A 112 1.71 3.35 10.95
N LEU A 113 0.71 3.11 11.82
CA LEU A 113 -0.44 2.23 11.52
C LEU A 113 -0.02 0.82 11.09
N THR A 114 1.08 0.33 11.66
CA THR A 114 1.68 -0.97 11.35
C THR A 114 0.68 -2.11 11.52
N HIS A 115 0.49 -2.92 10.48
CA HIS A 115 -0.29 -4.15 10.54
C HIS A 115 -0.04 -5.05 9.32
N THR A 116 -0.71 -6.21 9.26
CA THR A 116 -0.79 -7.04 8.05
C THR A 116 -2.22 -7.56 7.94
N GLN A 117 -2.96 -7.14 6.93
CA GLN A 117 -4.41 -7.30 6.68
C GLN A 117 -5.32 -6.67 7.74
N GLY A 118 -4.96 -6.83 9.01
CA GLY A 118 -5.54 -6.13 10.14
C GLY A 118 -4.62 -6.20 11.35
N PHE A 119 -5.01 -5.53 12.43
CA PHE A 119 -4.19 -5.40 13.65
C PHE A 119 -4.04 -6.69 14.48
N GLY A 120 -4.65 -7.81 14.05
CA GLY A 120 -4.59 -9.09 14.74
C GLY A 120 -3.39 -9.98 14.37
N TYR A 121 -2.60 -9.58 13.38
CA TYR A 121 -1.42 -10.32 12.96
C TYR A 121 -0.20 -9.87 13.76
N VAL A 122 0.55 -10.84 14.29
CA VAL A 122 1.90 -10.62 14.83
C VAL A 122 2.93 -10.77 13.71
N ASP A 123 2.78 -11.82 12.90
CA ASP A 123 3.62 -12.08 11.74
C ASP A 123 2.82 -12.90 10.70
N LEU A 124 3.19 -12.75 9.44
CA LEU A 124 2.76 -13.59 8.33
C LEU A 124 4.00 -13.95 7.52
N ALA A 125 4.24 -15.24 7.28
CA ALA A 125 5.44 -15.67 6.58
C ALA A 125 5.15 -16.66 5.45
N ILE A 126 5.90 -16.55 4.36
CA ILE A 126 5.92 -17.50 3.25
C ILE A 126 7.34 -18.06 3.15
N ASN A 127 7.49 -19.39 3.26
CA ASN A 127 8.78 -20.08 3.22
C ASN A 127 9.83 -19.49 4.19
N GLY A 128 9.39 -19.07 5.38
CA GLY A 128 10.25 -18.48 6.40
C GLY A 128 10.62 -17.01 6.17
N VAL A 129 10.14 -16.39 5.10
CA VAL A 129 10.27 -14.94 4.86
C VAL A 129 9.04 -14.25 5.43
N SER A 130 9.23 -13.42 6.46
CA SER A 130 8.19 -12.54 7.01
C SER A 130 7.78 -11.51 5.98
N ILE A 131 6.47 -11.33 5.78
CA ILE A 131 5.88 -10.48 4.75
C ILE A 131 4.67 -9.69 5.27
N GLY A 132 4.49 -8.49 4.72
CA GLY A 132 3.23 -7.75 4.80
C GLY A 132 2.31 -8.01 3.63
N GLU A 133 1.36 -7.11 3.45
CA GLU A 133 0.42 -7.11 2.31
C GLU A 133 1.15 -6.90 0.99
N PHE A 134 2.15 -6.02 0.97
CA PHE A 134 3.06 -5.86 -0.17
C PHE A 134 3.66 -7.20 -0.61
N GLY A 135 4.16 -7.99 0.32
CA GLY A 135 4.77 -9.27 0.00
C GLY A 135 3.79 -10.31 -0.52
N GLN A 136 2.51 -10.27 -0.12
CA GLN A 136 1.48 -11.17 -0.65
C GLN A 136 1.31 -10.99 -2.16
N LEU A 137 1.34 -9.75 -2.66
CA LEU A 137 1.22 -9.47 -4.10
C LEU A 137 2.55 -9.62 -4.84
N VAL A 138 3.64 -9.11 -4.27
CA VAL A 138 4.96 -9.10 -4.93
C VAL A 138 5.52 -10.50 -5.15
N LEU A 139 5.30 -11.43 -4.22
CA LEU A 139 5.72 -12.80 -4.41
C LEU A 139 4.98 -13.47 -5.56
N CYS A 140 3.69 -13.16 -5.77
CA CYS A 140 2.95 -13.60 -6.95
C CYS A 140 3.48 -12.94 -8.24
N ALA A 141 3.82 -11.65 -8.20
CA ALA A 141 4.37 -10.94 -9.35
C ALA A 141 5.71 -11.52 -9.80
N LYS A 142 6.58 -11.85 -8.84
CA LYS A 142 7.87 -12.50 -9.08
C LYS A 142 7.75 -13.86 -9.75
N GLU A 143 6.78 -14.67 -9.34
CA GLU A 143 6.51 -15.96 -9.99
C GLU A 143 6.14 -15.80 -11.46
N LEU A 144 5.48 -14.69 -11.80
CA LEU A 144 5.10 -14.33 -13.18
C LEU A 144 6.21 -13.56 -13.93
N GLY A 145 7.37 -13.33 -13.31
CA GLY A 145 8.46 -12.55 -13.91
C GLY A 145 8.18 -11.03 -14.01
N ILE A 146 7.21 -10.51 -13.27
CA ILE A 146 6.79 -9.11 -13.31
C ILE A 146 7.53 -8.33 -12.22
N PRO A 147 8.36 -7.34 -12.56
CA PRO A 147 9.13 -6.59 -11.58
C PRO A 147 8.26 -5.57 -10.82
N SER A 148 8.55 -5.37 -9.53
CA SER A 148 8.09 -4.17 -8.83
C SER A 148 9.01 -3.02 -9.20
N ILE A 149 8.45 -1.96 -9.77
CA ILE A 149 9.23 -0.84 -10.33
C ILE A 149 9.11 0.43 -9.51
N PHE A 150 8.05 0.55 -8.71
CA PHE A 150 7.81 1.72 -7.85
C PHE A 150 7.04 1.33 -6.59
N ALA A 151 7.42 1.91 -5.45
CA ALA A 151 6.67 1.76 -4.20
C ALA A 151 6.72 3.06 -3.39
N THR A 152 5.57 3.58 -3.00
CA THR A 152 5.51 4.76 -2.13
C THR A 152 4.54 4.56 -0.96
N GLY A 153 4.86 5.21 0.14
CA GLY A 153 4.22 5.00 1.43
C GLY A 153 5.10 5.53 2.55
N GLU A 154 5.18 4.82 3.67
CA GLU A 154 6.07 5.23 4.76
C GLU A 154 7.53 4.74 4.62
N GLN A 155 8.44 5.29 5.43
CA GLN A 155 9.86 4.94 5.44
C GLN A 155 10.11 3.45 5.73
N ALA A 156 9.45 2.88 6.74
CA ALA A 156 9.61 1.46 7.08
C ALA A 156 9.11 0.54 5.95
N PHE A 157 8.08 0.97 5.22
CA PHE A 157 7.59 0.28 4.04
C PHE A 157 8.59 0.35 2.88
N ALA A 158 9.19 1.53 2.64
CA ALA A 158 10.22 1.69 1.62
C ALA A 158 11.42 0.73 1.85
N GLU A 159 11.80 0.53 3.12
CA GLU A 159 12.83 -0.43 3.50
C GLU A 159 12.37 -1.89 3.26
N GLU A 160 11.15 -2.26 3.68
CA GLU A 160 10.57 -3.58 3.40
C GLU A 160 10.49 -3.85 1.88
N ALA A 161 10.12 -2.84 1.10
CA ALA A 161 9.95 -2.96 -0.34
C ALA A 161 11.28 -3.25 -1.05
N GLU A 162 12.34 -2.53 -0.70
CA GLU A 162 13.68 -2.75 -1.27
C GLU A 162 14.26 -4.11 -0.85
N ASP A 163 14.08 -4.50 0.41
CA ASP A 163 14.54 -5.81 0.92
C ASP A 163 13.85 -6.96 0.17
N LEU A 164 12.53 -6.86 -0.02
CA LEU A 164 11.75 -7.91 -0.65
C LEU A 164 11.85 -7.85 -2.18
N SER A 165 12.06 -6.69 -2.80
CA SER A 165 12.17 -6.52 -4.25
C SER A 165 13.35 -5.62 -4.64
N PRO A 166 14.61 -6.12 -4.56
CA PRO A 166 15.79 -5.32 -4.81
C PRO A 166 15.76 -4.57 -6.15
N GLY A 167 16.06 -3.27 -6.11
CA GLY A 167 16.03 -2.38 -7.27
C GLY A 167 14.66 -1.71 -7.54
N VAL A 168 13.68 -1.88 -6.66
CA VAL A 168 12.43 -1.11 -6.73
C VAL A 168 12.71 0.35 -6.35
N ILE A 169 12.15 1.30 -7.09
CA ILE A 169 12.31 2.71 -6.73
C ILE A 169 11.32 3.05 -5.62
N THR A 170 11.83 3.47 -4.46
CA THR A 170 10.99 3.82 -3.31
C THR A 170 10.96 5.31 -3.01
N VAL A 171 9.80 5.79 -2.56
CA VAL A 171 9.61 7.16 -2.07
C VAL A 171 8.85 7.12 -0.76
N ALA A 172 9.53 7.46 0.34
CA ALA A 172 8.91 7.60 1.65
C ALA A 172 8.29 8.99 1.79
N VAL A 173 6.98 9.04 2.04
CA VAL A 173 6.21 10.29 2.23
C VAL A 173 5.88 10.57 3.70
N LYS A 174 6.23 9.65 4.60
CA LYS A 174 6.20 9.84 6.05
C LYS A 174 7.08 8.81 6.76
N ARG A 175 7.34 9.01 8.05
CA ARG A 175 8.00 8.02 8.92
C ARG A 175 7.34 7.91 10.28
N GLY A 176 7.15 6.69 10.78
CA GLY A 176 6.75 6.44 12.16
C GLY A 176 7.89 6.74 13.14
N LEU A 177 7.53 6.92 14.41
CA LEU A 177 8.49 7.38 15.45
C LEU A 177 8.65 6.40 16.62
N LEU A 178 7.84 5.35 16.68
CA LEU A 178 7.79 4.44 17.82
C LEU A 178 8.41 3.08 17.47
N PRO A 179 9.16 2.46 18.39
CA PRO A 179 9.61 1.08 18.20
C PRO A 179 8.42 0.12 18.17
N ASP A 180 8.69 -1.15 17.92
CA ASP A 180 7.73 -2.23 18.16
C ASP A 180 8.14 -3.08 19.38
N GLY A 181 7.33 -4.09 19.71
CA GLY A 181 7.46 -4.93 20.91
C GLY A 181 6.12 -5.09 21.64
N LEU A 182 5.02 -5.11 20.89
CA LEU A 182 3.65 -5.11 21.39
C LEU A 182 2.92 -6.42 21.08
N GLU A 183 3.63 -7.51 20.80
CA GLU A 183 3.06 -8.82 20.47
C GLU A 183 2.18 -9.43 21.57
N HIS A 184 2.21 -8.85 22.76
CA HIS A 184 1.48 -9.29 23.96
C HIS A 184 0.18 -8.52 24.20
N VAL A 185 -0.08 -7.42 23.46
CA VAL A 185 -1.32 -6.64 23.59
C VAL A 185 -2.37 -7.15 22.61
N ASP A 186 -3.64 -6.88 22.89
CA ASP A 186 -4.72 -7.21 21.96
C ASP A 186 -4.73 -6.28 20.72
N ALA A 187 -5.40 -6.73 19.65
CA ALA A 187 -5.46 -6.01 18.38
C ALA A 187 -6.03 -4.58 18.52
N ASP A 188 -7.00 -4.41 19.41
CA ASP A 188 -7.63 -3.11 19.67
C ASP A 188 -6.63 -2.13 20.29
N THR A 189 -5.86 -2.57 21.28
CA THR A 189 -4.77 -1.81 21.88
C THR A 189 -3.64 -1.54 20.87
N TYR A 190 -3.24 -2.55 20.09
CA TYR A 190 -2.18 -2.41 19.08
C TYR A 190 -2.53 -1.34 18.05
N SER A 191 -3.78 -1.32 17.56
CA SER A 191 -4.27 -0.34 16.56
C SER A 191 -4.11 1.13 16.97
N ARG A 192 -4.00 1.42 18.27
CA ARG A 192 -3.84 2.77 18.82
C ARG A 192 -2.44 3.07 19.34
N SER A 193 -1.52 2.11 19.25
CA SER A 193 -0.21 2.20 19.89
C SER A 193 0.85 2.87 19.00
N LYS A 194 0.67 2.86 17.67
CA LYS A 194 1.69 3.32 16.70
C LYS A 194 1.18 4.45 15.79
N LEU A 195 0.78 5.55 16.43
CA LEU A 195 0.16 6.71 15.77
C LEU A 195 1.10 7.92 15.55
N SER A 196 2.31 7.90 16.12
CA SER A 196 3.23 9.03 15.99
C SER A 196 4.02 8.95 14.69
N ALA A 197 3.89 9.97 13.83
CA ALA A 197 4.62 10.08 12.57
C ALA A 197 5.07 11.52 12.23
N VAL A 198 6.09 11.64 11.40
CA VAL A 198 6.45 12.86 10.67
C VAL A 198 6.07 12.66 9.20
N HIS A 199 5.26 13.57 8.67
CA HIS A 199 4.86 13.66 7.27
C HIS A 199 5.70 14.73 6.56
#